data_AF-A0A8J4RJR5-F1
#
_entry.id   AF-A0A8J4RJR5-F1
#
_cell.length_a   1.000
_cell.length_b   1.000
_cell.length_c   1.000
_cell.angle_alpha   90.00
_cell.angle_beta   90.00
_cell.angle_gamma   90.00
#
_symmetry.space_group_name_H-M   'P 1'
#
loop_
_entity.id
_entity.type
_entity.pdbx_description
1 polymer ?
#
loop_
_entity_poly.entity_id
_entity_poly.type
_entity_poly.pdbx_seq_one_letter_code
_entity_poly.pdbx_strand_id
1 'polypeptide(L)'
;MKASIGTLPVDIYGVADTGSNLVWTQCVPCDDCFNQTYPKFDPQKSCTYTEISCHSEKCHEWDQVYCSPQNSCNYISGYVSYGSQGVPAKEKATITSTSGQVISFDISFGCSHNSNLHYDAHETGIIGLG
;
A
#
# COMPACT_ATOMS: atom_id res chain seq x y z
N MET A 1 -2.06 -12.78 4.30
CA MET A 1 -0.59 -12.80 4.42
C MET A 1 -0.17 -11.65 5.33
N LYS A 2 0.88 -11.81 6.14
CA LYS A 2 1.36 -10.75 7.05
C LYS A 2 2.71 -10.21 6.56
N ALA A 3 2.81 -8.90 6.48
CA ALA A 3 4.07 -8.15 6.35
C ALA A 3 4.03 -6.97 7.33
N SER A 4 5.17 -6.37 7.64
CA SER A 4 5.23 -5.13 8.41
C SER A 4 5.92 -4.05 7.60
N ILE A 5 5.45 -2.81 7.66
CA ILE A 5 6.03 -1.67 6.94
C ILE A 5 6.36 -0.51 7.88
N GLY A 6 7.37 0.28 7.55
CA GLY A 6 7.74 1.48 8.29
C GLY A 6 8.87 1.30 9.30
N THR A 7 9.48 2.42 9.69
CA THR A 7 10.54 2.44 10.73
C THR A 7 9.99 2.10 12.11
N LEU A 8 8.76 2.52 12.40
CA LEU A 8 7.93 1.98 13.48
C LEU A 8 7.01 0.95 12.81
N PRO A 9 7.30 -0.36 12.90
CA PRO A 9 6.65 -1.35 12.06
C PRO A 9 5.14 -1.42 12.32
N VAL A 10 4.36 -1.27 11.27
CA VAL A 10 2.91 -1.47 11.26
C VAL A 10 2.60 -2.76 10.52
N ASP A 11 1.85 -3.66 11.15
CA ASP A 11 1.44 -4.93 10.54
C ASP A 11 0.35 -4.71 9.49
N ILE A 12 0.63 -5.21 8.29
CA ILE A 12 -0.27 -5.25 7.14
C ILE A 12 -0.74 -6.69 6.96
N TYR A 13 -2.05 -6.88 6.97
CA TYR A 13 -2.71 -8.15 6.73
C TYR A 13 -3.34 -8.10 5.34
N GLY A 14 -2.51 -8.36 4.33
CA GLY A 14 -2.93 -8.30 2.93
C GLY A 14 -3.52 -9.61 2.43
N VAL A 15 -4.55 -9.52 1.59
CA VAL A 15 -4.99 -10.65 0.75
C VAL A 15 -3.90 -10.92 -0.28
N ALA A 16 -3.44 -12.17 -0.37
CA ALA A 16 -2.44 -12.55 -1.36
C ALA A 16 -3.10 -12.65 -2.74
N ASP A 17 -2.60 -11.90 -3.71
CA ASP A 17 -3.16 -11.81 -5.05
C ASP A 17 -2.09 -12.13 -6.10
N THR A 18 -2.21 -13.29 -6.75
CA THR A 18 -1.30 -13.70 -7.84
C THR A 18 -1.72 -13.15 -9.20
N GLY A 19 -2.85 -12.41 -9.27
CA GLY A 19 -3.38 -11.83 -10.50
C GLY A 19 -2.96 -10.37 -10.72
N SER A 20 -2.23 -9.76 -9.78
CA SER A 20 -1.75 -8.39 -9.88
C SER A 20 -0.36 -8.21 -9.28
N ASN A 21 0.33 -7.15 -9.72
CA ASN A 21 1.65 -6.76 -9.21
C ASN A 21 1.53 -5.77 -8.04
N LEU A 22 0.31 -5.47 -7.60
CA LEU A 22 0.01 -4.34 -6.75
C LEU A 22 0.02 -4.72 -5.27
N VAL A 23 0.95 -4.13 -4.52
CA VAL A 23 0.91 -4.15 -3.05
C VAL A 23 0.37 -2.83 -2.55
N TRP A 24 -0.70 -2.82 -1.76
CA TRP A 24 -1.24 -1.59 -1.18
C TRP A 24 -1.91 -1.84 0.17
N THR A 25 -2.00 -0.78 0.98
CA THR A 25 -2.72 -0.79 2.27
C THR A 25 -3.39 0.57 2.54
N GLN A 26 -4.37 0.62 3.44
CA GLN A 26 -5.03 1.86 3.84
C GLN A 26 -4.11 2.75 4.69
N CYS A 27 -3.98 4.00 4.26
CA CYS A 27 -3.16 5.02 4.91
C CYS A 27 -4.02 6.12 5.56
N VAL A 28 -3.42 6.90 6.46
CA VAL A 28 -4.02 8.16 6.94
C VAL A 28 -3.46 9.39 6.18
N PRO A 29 -4.28 10.43 5.94
CA PRO A 29 -5.74 10.47 6.16
C PRO A 29 -6.46 9.49 5.24
N CYS A 30 -7.59 8.92 5.67
CA CYS A 30 -8.44 8.18 4.75
C CYS A 30 -9.83 8.81 4.68
N ASP A 31 -10.23 9.20 3.49
CA ASP A 31 -11.48 9.90 3.23
C ASP A 31 -12.66 8.94 3.14
N ASP A 32 -12.50 7.84 2.41
CA ASP A 32 -13.51 6.79 2.25
C ASP A 32 -12.82 5.41 2.20
N CYS A 33 -12.69 4.80 3.37
CA CYS A 33 -12.01 3.51 3.58
C CYS A 33 -12.96 2.51 4.19
N PHE A 34 -12.78 1.23 3.85
CA PHE A 34 -13.40 0.17 4.62
C PHE A 34 -12.84 0.11 6.04
N ASN A 35 -13.68 -0.38 6.96
CA ASN A 35 -13.28 -0.56 8.35
C ASN A 35 -12.27 -1.69 8.46
N GLN A 36 -11.19 -1.45 9.20
CA GLN A 36 -10.21 -2.47 9.57
C GLN A 36 -9.92 -2.38 11.07
N THR A 37 -9.67 -3.53 11.69
CA THR A 37 -9.37 -3.64 13.13
C THR A 37 -7.94 -3.19 13.43
N TYR A 38 -7.03 -3.46 12.50
CA TYR A 38 -5.63 -3.06 12.61
C TYR A 38 -5.45 -1.57 12.29
N PRO A 39 -4.44 -0.89 12.84
CA PRO A 39 -4.19 0.51 12.52
C PRO A 39 -3.88 0.71 11.04
N LYS A 40 -4.40 1.80 10.46
CA LYS A 40 -3.98 2.27 9.14
C LYS A 40 -2.52 2.73 9.20
N PHE A 41 -1.80 2.62 8.10
CA PHE A 41 -0.42 3.11 8.03
C PHE A 41 -0.40 4.64 8.09
N ASP A 42 0.51 5.20 8.88
CA ASP A 42 0.69 6.64 9.04
C ASP A 42 2.03 7.06 8.42
N PRO A 43 2.01 7.64 7.21
CA PRO A 43 3.22 8.08 6.52
C PRO A 43 4.10 9.00 7.36
N GLN A 44 3.51 9.83 8.23
CA GLN A 44 4.24 10.82 9.02
C GLN A 44 5.01 10.17 10.18
N LYS A 45 4.70 8.92 10.54
CA LYS A 45 5.36 8.18 11.64
C LYS A 45 6.53 7.32 11.17
N SER A 46 6.79 7.24 9.87
CA SER A 46 7.89 6.48 9.31
C SER A 46 8.91 7.42 8.67
N CYS A 47 10.17 7.38 9.13
CA CYS A 47 11.22 8.21 8.53
C CYS A 47 11.80 7.60 7.24
N THR A 48 11.42 6.37 6.92
CA THR A 48 11.79 5.67 5.68
C THR A 48 10.73 5.74 4.60
N TYR A 49 9.57 6.36 4.89
CA TYR A 49 8.52 6.62 3.91
C TYR A 49 8.94 7.71 2.92
N THR A 50 8.69 7.50 1.63
CA THR A 50 8.92 8.53 0.60
C THR A 50 7.92 8.38 -0.54
N GLU A 51 7.13 9.41 -0.80
CA GLU A 51 6.24 9.45 -1.97
C GLU A 51 7.03 9.38 -3.28
N ILE A 52 6.47 8.68 -4.27
CA ILE A 52 7.02 8.63 -5.62
C ILE A 52 6.56 9.89 -6.37
N SER A 53 7.52 10.71 -6.81
CA SER A 53 7.23 11.87 -7.65
C SER A 53 6.63 11.45 -8.99
N CYS A 54 5.68 12.24 -9.49
CA CYS A 54 5.08 12.07 -10.82
C CYS A 54 6.13 12.00 -11.96
N HIS A 55 7.28 12.68 -11.84
CA HIS A 55 8.33 12.65 -12.87
C HIS A 55 9.24 11.42 -12.79
N SER A 56 9.07 10.56 -11.78
CA SER A 56 9.84 9.34 -11.68
C SER A 56 9.32 8.29 -12.65
N GLU A 57 10.22 7.57 -13.34
CA GLU A 57 9.85 6.40 -14.14
C GLU A 57 9.02 5.39 -13.33
N LYS A 58 9.30 5.27 -12.02
CA LYS A 58 8.52 4.43 -11.10
C LYS A 58 7.05 4.81 -10.98
N CYS A 59 6.66 6.05 -11.26
CA CYS A 59 5.24 6.43 -11.29
C CYS A 59 4.53 5.74 -12.46
N HIS A 60 5.21 5.56 -13.59
CA HIS A 60 4.63 4.97 -14.80
C HIS A 60 4.65 3.43 -14.82
N GLU A 61 5.21 2.80 -13.79
CA GLU A 61 5.15 1.34 -13.59
C GLU A 61 3.81 0.86 -13.02
N TRP A 62 2.98 1.77 -12.54
CA TRP A 62 1.69 1.47 -11.89
C TRP A 62 0.54 1.56 -12.89
N ASP A 63 -0.51 0.77 -12.66
CA ASP A 63 -1.73 0.82 -13.47
C ASP A 63 -2.51 2.12 -13.19
N GLN A 64 -3.06 2.71 -14.26
CA GLN A 64 -3.89 3.92 -14.24
C GLN A 64 -3.37 5.02 -13.31
N VAL A 65 -2.26 5.64 -13.71
CA VAL A 65 -1.66 6.76 -12.97
C VAL A 65 -2.02 8.12 -13.52
N TYR A 66 -2.09 9.09 -12.62
CA TYR A 66 -2.22 10.50 -12.94
C TYR A 66 -1.43 11.34 -11.95
N CYS A 67 -1.09 12.56 -12.38
CA CYS A 67 -0.29 13.47 -11.57
C CYS A 67 -1.15 14.56 -10.97
N SER A 68 -1.04 14.76 -9.67
CA SER A 68 -1.69 15.88 -9.01
C SER A 68 -0.99 17.20 -9.36
N PRO A 69 -1.66 18.35 -9.21
CA PRO A 69 -1.02 19.67 -9.35
C PRO A 69 0.18 19.87 -8.41
N GLN A 70 0.26 19.11 -7.31
CA GLN A 70 1.37 19.12 -6.35
C GLN A 70 2.54 18.21 -6.77
N ASN A 71 2.53 17.70 -8.01
CA ASN A 71 3.56 16.81 -8.57
C ASN A 71 3.69 15.45 -7.84
N SER A 72 2.63 15.03 -7.14
CA SER A 72 2.54 13.70 -6.54
C SER A 72 1.93 12.71 -7.54
N CYS A 73 2.49 11.51 -7.60
CA CYS A 73 1.95 10.42 -8.41
C CYS A 73 0.73 9.84 -7.70
N ASN A 74 -0.38 9.64 -8.42
CA ASN A 74 -1.57 9.00 -7.88
C ASN A 74 -1.91 7.79 -8.74
N TYR A 75 -2.38 6.72 -8.11
CA TYR A 75 -2.85 5.52 -8.78
C TYR A 75 -4.34 5.31 -8.53
N ILE A 76 -4.97 4.64 -9.49
CA ILE A 76 -6.31 4.05 -9.34
C ILE A 76 -6.14 2.57 -9.65
N SER A 77 -6.47 1.72 -8.69
CA SER A 77 -6.49 0.29 -8.90
C SER A 77 -7.85 -0.25 -8.54
N GLY A 78 -8.43 -1.11 -9.37
CA GLY A 78 -9.68 -1.74 -9.02
C GLY A 78 -10.33 -2.48 -10.18
N TYR A 79 -11.33 -3.25 -9.82
CA TYR A 79 -12.31 -3.80 -10.74
C TYR A 79 -13.54 -2.88 -10.78
N VAL A 80 -14.36 -3.02 -11.83
CA VAL A 80 -15.51 -2.16 -12.20
C VAL A 80 -16.20 -1.39 -11.06
N SER A 81 -16.47 -2.03 -9.91
CA SER A 81 -17.17 -1.41 -8.77
C SER A 81 -16.34 -1.31 -7.48
N TYR A 82 -15.13 -1.87 -7.42
CA TYR A 82 -14.32 -1.97 -6.20
C TYR A 82 -12.85 -1.68 -6.48
N GLY A 83 -12.24 -0.80 -5.69
CA GLY A 83 -10.87 -0.38 -5.90
C GLY A 83 -10.24 0.33 -4.71
N SER A 84 -9.03 0.80 -4.96
CA SER A 84 -8.16 1.56 -4.11
C SER A 84 -7.59 2.72 -4.92
N GLN A 85 -7.55 3.90 -4.32
CA GLN A 85 -6.95 5.10 -4.89
C GLN A 85 -6.03 5.73 -3.85
N GLY A 86 -4.88 6.17 -4.30
CA GLY A 86 -3.90 6.74 -3.39
C GLY A 86 -2.59 7.07 -4.08
N VAL A 87 -1.54 7.14 -3.27
CA VAL A 87 -0.21 7.59 -3.70
C VAL A 87 0.77 6.43 -3.69
N PRO A 88 1.48 6.13 -4.79
CA PRO A 88 2.60 5.21 -4.77
C PRO A 88 3.75 5.76 -3.93
N ALA A 89 4.30 4.94 -3.04
CA ALA A 89 5.36 5.33 -2.14
C ALA A 89 6.41 4.23 -1.99
N LYS A 90 7.59 4.60 -1.51
CA LYS A 90 8.66 3.70 -1.08
C LYS A 90 8.65 3.58 0.43
N GLU A 91 8.96 2.39 0.91
CA GLU A 91 9.07 2.10 2.35
C GLU A 91 9.96 0.88 2.59
N LYS A 92 10.41 0.69 3.83
CA LYS A 92 11.00 -0.54 4.34
C LYS A 92 9.90 -1.52 4.73
N ALA A 93 9.88 -2.68 4.08
CA ALA A 93 9.04 -3.80 4.47
C ALA A 93 9.86 -4.87 5.17
N THR A 94 9.18 -5.64 6.02
CA THR A 94 9.74 -6.79 6.73
C THR A 94 8.75 -7.95 6.67
N ILE A 95 9.26 -9.14 6.37
CA ILE A 95 8.50 -10.40 6.44
C ILE A 95 9.22 -11.38 7.35
N THR A 96 8.46 -12.26 7.99
CA THR A 96 9.01 -13.37 8.78
C THR A 96 8.80 -14.66 8.01
N SER A 97 9.89 -15.33 7.67
CA SER A 97 9.88 -16.65 7.03
C SER A 97 9.27 -17.70 7.97
N THR A 98 8.84 -18.83 7.40
CA THR A 98 8.38 -20.01 8.16
C THR A 98 9.47 -20.58 9.07
N SER A 99 10.75 -20.32 8.78
CA SER A 99 11.88 -20.67 9.65
C SER A 99 12.09 -19.70 10.82
N GLY A 100 11.27 -18.65 10.95
CA GLY A 100 11.42 -17.58 11.94
C GLY A 100 12.43 -16.49 11.55
N GLN A 101 13.09 -16.63 10.39
CA GLN A 101 14.02 -15.60 9.90
C GLN A 101 13.26 -14.33 9.49
N VAL A 102 13.72 -13.19 10.00
CA VAL A 102 13.22 -11.87 9.62
C VAL A 102 14.00 -11.35 8.42
N ILE A 103 13.29 -10.98 7.35
CA ILE A 103 13.87 -10.44 6.11
C ILE A 103 13.32 -9.04 5.92
N SER A 104 14.20 -8.05 5.79
CA SER A 104 13.84 -6.66 5.50
C SER A 104 14.34 -6.25 4.12
N PHE A 105 13.50 -5.52 3.40
CA PHE A 105 13.77 -5.08 2.03
C PHE A 105 13.02 -3.77 1.73
N ASP A 106 13.48 -3.02 0.73
CA ASP A 106 12.78 -1.83 0.27
C ASP A 106 11.68 -2.25 -0.70
N ILE A 107 10.49 -1.66 -0.56
CA ILE A 107 9.31 -1.94 -1.37
C ILE A 107 8.75 -0.65 -1.98
N SER A 108 8.17 -0.74 -3.17
CA SER A 108 7.21 0.25 -3.67
C SER A 108 5.80 -0.27 -3.38
N PHE A 109 4.96 0.52 -2.72
CA PHE A 109 3.60 0.12 -2.34
C PHE A 109 2.60 1.28 -2.51
N GLY A 110 1.32 0.95 -2.59
CA GLY A 110 0.22 1.89 -2.70
C GLY A 110 -0.27 2.31 -1.31
N CYS A 111 -0.19 3.60 -1.04
CA CYS A 111 -0.74 4.20 0.17
C CYS A 111 -2.16 4.68 -0.13
N SER A 112 -3.16 3.85 0.18
CA SER A 112 -4.55 4.06 -0.21
C SER A 112 -5.25 5.05 0.72
N HIS A 113 -5.77 6.14 0.16
CA HIS A 113 -6.54 7.17 0.88
C HIS A 113 -8.05 7.07 0.59
N ASN A 114 -8.43 6.22 -0.37
CA ASN A 114 -9.81 5.86 -0.67
C ASN A 114 -9.83 4.40 -1.12
N SER A 115 -10.62 3.55 -0.47
CA SER A 115 -10.83 2.17 -0.90
C SER A 115 -12.19 1.66 -0.45
N ASN A 116 -13.00 1.27 -1.43
CA ASN A 116 -14.38 0.83 -1.24
C ASN A 116 -14.55 -0.71 -1.29
N LEU A 117 -13.46 -1.44 -1.03
CA LEU A 117 -13.48 -2.89 -0.91
C LEU A 117 -14.26 -3.34 0.32
N HIS A 118 -14.90 -4.50 0.24
CA HIS A 118 -15.68 -5.05 1.35
C HIS A 118 -14.94 -6.22 1.97
N TYR A 119 -14.37 -5.98 3.15
CA TYR A 119 -13.65 -6.97 3.94
C TYR A 119 -14.25 -7.06 5.34
N ASP A 120 -14.07 -8.20 6.02
CA ASP A 120 -14.58 -8.47 7.37
C ASP A 120 -13.68 -7.85 8.46
N ALA A 121 -13.07 -6.69 8.17
CA ALA A 121 -12.20 -5.89 9.02
C ALA A 121 -10.86 -6.50 9.45
N HIS A 122 -10.49 -7.70 8.99
CA HIS A 122 -9.20 -8.33 9.32
C HIS A 122 -8.13 -8.08 8.26
N GLU A 123 -8.54 -7.63 7.09
CA GLU A 123 -7.70 -7.25 5.99
C GLU A 123 -7.33 -5.77 6.09
N THR A 124 -6.15 -5.41 5.61
CA THR A 124 -5.70 -4.01 5.53
C THR A 124 -5.37 -3.58 4.11
N GLY A 125 -5.49 -4.48 3.13
CA GLY A 125 -5.20 -4.25 1.72
C GLY A 125 -4.88 -5.53 0.95
N ILE A 126 -4.06 -5.41 -0.10
CA ILE A 126 -3.66 -6.51 -1.00
C ILE A 126 -2.14 -6.60 -1.08
N ILE A 127 -1.63 -7.82 -1.19
CA ILE A 127 -0.23 -8.12 -1.51
C ILE A 127 -0.21 -8.84 -2.86
N GLY A 128 0.06 -8.08 -3.92
CA GLY A 128 0.28 -8.58 -5.27
C GLY A 128 1.57 -9.39 -5.39
N LEU A 129 1.53 -10.49 -6.15
CA LEU A 129 2.61 -11.47 -6.33
C LEU A 129 2.84 -11.83 -7.81
N GLY A 130 2.29 -11.04 -8.75
CA GLY A 130 2.43 -11.23 -10.19
C GLY A 130 3.75 -10.75 -10.80
#